data_AF-A0A317SH57-F1
#
_entry.id   AF-A0A317SH57-F1
#
_cell.length_a   1.000
_cell.length_b   1.000
_cell.length_c   1.000
_cell.angle_alpha   90.00
_cell.angle_beta   90.00
_cell.angle_gamma   90.00
#
_symmetry.space_group_name_H-M   'P 1'
#
loop_
_entity.id
_entity.type
_entity.pdbx_description
1 polymer ?
#
loop_
_entity_poly.entity_id
_entity_poly.type
_entity_poly.pdbx_seq_one_letter_code
_entity_poly.pdbx_strand_id
1 'polypeptide(L)'
;GTAVATHIVTVGGTAGLVYTPSQISAAVGDLVHFIFMSNNHSVTQSTFAAPCNRLATGMDSDLMPNPNNSIVPPPLWEYTVTTSEPTWWYCKQRMGNHCGKGMVFAINPTADKTFQMFLDTAVRVNGTVSSTPAAVGTGTATAVATALPSAVAGAGSEDCKCQCFCPTAAY
;
A
#
# COMPACT_ATOMS: atom_id res chain seq x y z
N GLY A 1 -25.73 26.06 -9.61
CA GLY A 1 -24.93 25.02 -8.93
C GLY A 1 -24.44 24.06 -9.98
N THR A 2 -23.19 23.63 -9.90
CA THR A 2 -22.65 22.60 -10.80
C THR A 2 -23.47 21.32 -10.63
N ALA A 3 -23.91 20.70 -11.73
CA ALA A 3 -24.62 19.44 -11.66
C ALA A 3 -23.70 18.34 -11.10
N VAL A 4 -24.21 17.54 -10.18
CA VAL A 4 -23.52 16.37 -9.62
C VAL A 4 -23.49 15.27 -10.68
N ALA A 5 -22.30 14.84 -11.08
CA ALA A 5 -22.16 13.71 -11.99
C ALA A 5 -22.09 12.38 -11.22
N THR A 6 -22.57 11.31 -11.83
CA THR A 6 -22.42 9.94 -11.31
C THR A 6 -21.46 9.16 -12.21
N HIS A 7 -20.37 8.67 -11.62
CA HIS A 7 -19.37 7.83 -12.26
C HIS A 7 -19.66 6.36 -11.94
N ILE A 8 -19.81 5.51 -12.96
CA ILE A 8 -20.04 4.08 -12.77
C ILE A 8 -18.71 3.32 -12.88
N VAL A 9 -18.39 2.52 -11.87
CA VAL A 9 -17.20 1.66 -11.84
C VAL A 9 -17.64 0.22 -11.61
N THR A 10 -17.39 -0.65 -12.58
CA THR A 10 -17.59 -2.08 -12.39
C THR A 10 -16.41 -2.65 -11.62
N VAL A 11 -16.68 -3.34 -10.51
CA VAL A 11 -15.68 -4.00 -9.68
C VAL A 11 -15.73 -5.50 -9.95
N GLY A 12 -14.72 -6.02 -10.63
CA GLY A 12 -14.68 -7.42 -11.04
C GLY A 12 -15.32 -7.69 -12.40
N GLY A 13 -16.13 -8.75 -12.48
CA GLY A 13 -16.86 -9.16 -13.68
C GLY A 13 -16.01 -9.94 -14.69
N THR A 14 -16.39 -9.89 -15.97
CA THR A 14 -15.71 -10.61 -17.06
C THR A 14 -14.28 -10.10 -17.31
N ALA A 15 -13.98 -8.87 -16.88
CA ALA A 15 -12.64 -8.29 -16.95
C ALA A 15 -11.67 -8.81 -15.86
N GLY A 16 -12.16 -9.63 -14.92
CA GLY A 16 -11.33 -10.27 -13.90
C GLY A 16 -11.05 -9.38 -12.70
N LEU A 17 -9.82 -9.41 -12.17
CA LEU A 17 -9.44 -8.72 -10.93
C LEU A 17 -9.13 -7.24 -11.17
N VAL A 18 -10.15 -6.46 -11.55
CA VAL A 18 -9.97 -5.07 -12.01
C VAL A 18 -11.16 -4.17 -11.64
N TYR A 19 -10.91 -2.87 -11.61
CA TYR A 19 -11.94 -1.82 -11.61
C TYR A 19 -12.06 -1.28 -13.03
N THR A 20 -13.29 -1.17 -13.55
CA THR A 20 -13.53 -0.68 -14.92
C THR A 20 -14.48 0.53 -14.90
N PRO A 21 -14.00 1.74 -15.24
CA PRO A 21 -12.60 2.09 -15.52
C PRO A 21 -11.71 2.00 -14.27
N SER A 22 -10.39 1.89 -14.45
CA SER A 22 -9.42 1.77 -13.34
C SER A 22 -9.03 3.11 -12.74
N GLN A 23 -9.39 4.21 -13.39
CA GLN A 23 -9.27 5.56 -12.87
C GLN A 23 -10.37 6.46 -13.43
N ILE A 24 -10.72 7.51 -12.71
CA ILE A 24 -11.67 8.54 -13.15
C ILE A 24 -11.17 9.94 -12.83
N SER A 25 -11.74 10.94 -13.51
CA SER A 25 -11.68 12.35 -13.14
C SER A 25 -13.05 12.78 -12.64
N ALA A 26 -13.14 13.28 -11.41
CA ALA A 26 -14.40 13.60 -10.73
C ALA A 26 -14.27 14.88 -9.90
N ALA A 27 -15.34 15.69 -9.90
CA ALA A 27 -15.41 16.92 -9.11
C ALA A 27 -15.86 16.62 -7.67
N VAL A 28 -15.54 17.52 -6.73
CA VAL A 28 -16.08 17.44 -5.37
C VAL A 28 -17.60 17.52 -5.44
N GLY A 29 -18.27 16.58 -4.78
CA GLY A 29 -19.73 16.39 -4.80
C GLY A 29 -20.22 15.35 -5.79
N ASP A 30 -19.41 14.92 -6.77
CA ASP A 30 -19.76 13.81 -7.66
C ASP A 30 -19.96 12.50 -6.87
N LEU A 31 -20.76 11.60 -7.42
CA LEU A 31 -20.96 10.24 -6.90
C LEU A 31 -20.16 9.23 -7.70
N VAL A 32 -19.60 8.23 -7.02
CA VAL A 32 -18.99 7.05 -7.64
C VAL A 32 -19.77 5.83 -7.20
N HIS A 33 -20.40 5.16 -8.16
CA HIS A 33 -21.14 3.92 -7.97
C HIS A 33 -20.25 2.74 -8.33
N PHE A 34 -19.81 2.01 -7.33
CA PHE A 34 -19.08 0.78 -7.49
C PHE A 34 -20.05 -0.40 -7.54
N ILE A 35 -20.18 -1.02 -8.71
CA ILE A 35 -21.07 -2.17 -8.94
C ILE A 35 -20.24 -3.44 -8.88
N PHE A 36 -20.52 -4.30 -7.90
CA PHE A 36 -19.72 -5.50 -7.64
C PHE A 36 -20.22 -6.70 -8.44
N MET A 37 -19.35 -7.23 -9.27
CA MET A 37 -19.63 -8.32 -10.20
C MET A 37 -18.61 -9.43 -10.01
N SER A 38 -19.06 -10.68 -10.03
CA SER A 38 -18.25 -11.88 -9.89
C SER A 38 -17.47 -11.95 -8.57
N ASN A 39 -17.17 -13.16 -8.10
CA ASN A 39 -16.31 -13.41 -6.94
C ASN A 39 -16.65 -12.55 -5.70
N ASN A 40 -15.63 -12.01 -5.04
CA ASN A 40 -15.75 -11.19 -3.85
C ASN A 40 -14.68 -10.09 -3.90
N HIS A 41 -15.12 -8.84 -3.91
CA HIS A 41 -14.26 -7.67 -4.10
C HIS A 41 -14.55 -6.60 -3.06
N SER A 42 -13.72 -5.57 -3.01
CA SER A 42 -13.93 -4.40 -2.15
C SER A 42 -13.45 -3.14 -2.85
N VAL A 43 -13.77 -1.99 -2.27
CA VAL A 43 -13.18 -0.70 -2.55
C VAL A 43 -12.65 -0.20 -1.21
N THR A 44 -11.35 -0.31 -1.00
CA THR A 44 -10.71 0.02 0.27
C THR A 44 -9.67 1.10 0.05
N GLN A 45 -9.76 2.20 0.79
CA GLN A 45 -8.85 3.33 0.62
C GLN A 45 -7.47 3.00 1.19
N SER A 46 -6.45 3.52 0.52
CA SER A 46 -5.04 3.41 0.89
C SER A 46 -4.34 4.74 0.66
N THR A 47 -3.03 4.77 0.84
CA THR A 47 -2.20 5.90 0.39
C THR A 47 -1.47 5.52 -0.88
N PHE A 48 -1.08 6.51 -1.68
CA PHE A 48 -0.27 6.28 -2.89
C PHE A 48 1.02 5.49 -2.60
N ALA A 49 1.67 5.77 -1.45
CA ALA A 49 2.95 5.15 -1.09
C ALA A 49 2.81 3.73 -0.54
N ALA A 50 1.62 3.36 -0.04
CA ALA A 50 1.35 2.06 0.53
C ALA A 50 0.04 1.47 -0.04
N PRO A 51 0.03 1.09 -1.34
CA PRO A 51 -1.07 0.29 -1.88
C PRO A 51 -1.20 -1.01 -1.09
N CYS A 52 -2.38 -1.63 -1.18
CA CYS A 52 -2.69 -2.90 -0.51
C CYS A 52 -2.69 -2.86 1.03
N ASN A 53 -2.57 -1.65 1.61
CA ASN A 53 -2.67 -1.38 3.03
C ASN A 53 -3.80 -0.37 3.28
N ARG A 54 -4.71 -0.72 4.20
CA ARG A 54 -5.88 0.10 4.50
C ARG A 54 -5.42 1.38 5.19
N LEU A 55 -5.83 2.53 4.68
CA LEU A 55 -5.69 3.80 5.38
C LEU A 55 -6.60 3.76 6.62
N ALA A 56 -6.03 3.93 7.82
CA ALA A 56 -6.77 3.78 9.08
C ALA A 56 -8.04 4.64 9.14
N THR A 57 -7.92 5.89 8.73
CA THR A 57 -9.02 6.87 8.64
C THR A 57 -9.74 6.85 7.29
N GLY A 58 -9.40 5.90 6.42
CA GLY A 58 -9.93 5.80 5.08
C GLY A 58 -11.26 5.05 5.02
N MET A 59 -11.93 5.22 3.89
CA MET A 59 -13.19 4.54 3.59
C MET A 59 -12.94 3.10 3.15
N ASP A 60 -13.94 2.24 3.39
CA ASP A 60 -13.90 0.83 3.04
C ASP A 60 -15.33 0.35 2.77
N SER A 61 -15.57 -0.21 1.59
CA SER A 61 -16.86 -0.83 1.26
C SER A 61 -17.11 -2.13 2.01
N ASP A 62 -16.12 -2.64 2.74
CA ASP A 62 -16.03 -4.05 3.09
C ASP A 62 -16.00 -4.96 1.86
N LEU A 63 -15.96 -6.27 2.11
CA LEU A 63 -16.06 -7.27 1.05
C LEU A 63 -17.53 -7.39 0.61
N MET A 64 -17.75 -7.19 -0.68
CA MET A 64 -19.04 -7.24 -1.35
C MET A 64 -19.07 -8.47 -2.28
N PRO A 65 -19.48 -9.65 -1.77
CA PRO A 65 -19.50 -10.88 -2.56
C PRO A 65 -20.62 -10.87 -3.59
N ASN A 66 -20.30 -11.29 -4.82
CA ASN A 66 -21.27 -11.59 -5.87
C ASN A 66 -20.82 -12.81 -6.71
N PRO A 67 -20.65 -13.99 -6.09
CA PRO A 67 -20.16 -15.18 -6.79
C PRO A 67 -21.13 -15.57 -7.91
N ASN A 68 -20.55 -15.85 -9.08
CA ASN A 68 -21.27 -16.22 -10.31
C ASN A 68 -22.33 -15.20 -10.76
N ASN A 69 -22.24 -13.93 -10.32
CA ASN A 69 -23.24 -12.89 -10.60
C ASN A 69 -24.66 -13.29 -10.16
N SER A 70 -24.78 -14.01 -9.04
CA SER A 70 -26.06 -14.56 -8.59
C SER A 70 -26.95 -13.56 -7.84
N ILE A 71 -26.43 -12.41 -7.42
CA ILE A 71 -27.19 -11.38 -6.68
C ILE A 71 -27.78 -10.34 -7.65
N VAL A 72 -29.09 -10.09 -7.54
CA VAL A 72 -29.83 -9.12 -8.37
C VAL A 72 -30.74 -8.24 -7.50
N PRO A 73 -30.60 -6.89 -7.53
CA PRO A 73 -29.54 -6.16 -8.23
C PRO A 73 -28.15 -6.47 -7.63
N PRO A 74 -27.07 -6.33 -8.42
CA PRO A 74 -25.72 -6.56 -7.90
C PRO A 74 -25.42 -5.64 -6.71
N PRO A 75 -24.57 -6.06 -5.76
CA PRO A 75 -24.15 -5.19 -4.66
C PRO A 75 -23.57 -3.90 -5.22
N LEU A 76 -23.92 -2.78 -4.57
CA LEU A 76 -23.48 -1.45 -4.94
C LEU A 76 -22.95 -0.74 -3.69
N TRP A 77 -21.81 -0.09 -3.84
CA TRP A 77 -21.29 0.83 -2.84
C TRP A 77 -21.12 2.21 -3.47
N GLU A 78 -21.61 3.23 -2.79
CA GLU A 78 -21.54 4.61 -3.24
C GLU A 78 -20.49 5.38 -2.44
N TYR A 79 -19.71 6.19 -3.15
CA TYR A 79 -18.79 7.15 -2.57
C TYR A 79 -19.06 8.54 -3.12
N THR A 80 -19.28 9.52 -2.24
CA THR A 80 -19.29 10.94 -2.61
C THR A 80 -17.87 11.47 -2.64
N VAL A 81 -17.45 12.08 -3.74
CA VAL A 81 -16.13 12.69 -3.87
C VAL A 81 -16.04 13.90 -2.95
N THR A 82 -15.16 13.84 -1.95
CA THR A 82 -15.02 14.88 -0.91
C THR A 82 -13.83 15.81 -1.12
N THR A 83 -12.93 15.50 -2.06
CA THR A 83 -11.72 16.26 -2.33
C THR A 83 -11.37 16.23 -3.82
N SER A 84 -10.74 17.31 -4.32
CA SER A 84 -10.16 17.36 -5.66
C SER A 84 -8.77 16.70 -5.72
N GLU A 85 -8.15 16.42 -4.57
CA GLU A 85 -6.85 15.75 -4.49
C GLU A 85 -6.93 14.27 -4.92
N PRO A 86 -5.83 13.67 -5.42
CA PRO A 86 -5.81 12.26 -5.80
C PRO A 86 -6.13 11.33 -4.63
N THR A 87 -7.02 10.36 -4.84
CA THR A 87 -7.31 9.30 -3.87
C THR A 87 -7.09 7.90 -4.45
N TRP A 88 -6.68 6.98 -3.59
CA TRP A 88 -6.07 5.70 -3.98
C TRP A 88 -6.75 4.54 -3.30
N TRP A 89 -7.15 3.54 -4.08
CA TRP A 89 -8.07 2.50 -3.63
C TRP A 89 -7.60 1.13 -4.12
N TYR A 90 -7.95 0.07 -3.40
CA TYR A 90 -7.58 -1.29 -3.75
C TYR A 90 -8.60 -2.30 -3.27
N CYS A 91 -8.51 -3.52 -3.82
CA CYS A 91 -9.31 -4.64 -3.36
C CYS A 91 -8.59 -5.38 -2.24
N LYS A 92 -9.20 -5.41 -1.04
CA LYS A 92 -8.63 -6.04 0.16
C LYS A 92 -8.71 -7.57 0.19
N GLN A 93 -9.30 -8.18 -0.84
CA GLN A 93 -9.47 -9.63 -0.91
C GLN A 93 -8.11 -10.34 -0.98
N ARG A 94 -7.78 -11.05 0.11
CA ARG A 94 -6.50 -11.76 0.29
C ARG A 94 -6.47 -13.10 -0.45
N MET A 95 -7.59 -13.81 -0.50
CA MET A 95 -7.69 -15.04 -1.27
C MET A 95 -7.55 -14.72 -2.77
N GLY A 96 -6.55 -15.31 -3.42
CA GLY A 96 -6.21 -15.00 -4.81
C GLY A 96 -5.34 -13.75 -5.00
N ASN A 97 -4.98 -13.05 -3.91
CA ASN A 97 -4.12 -11.86 -3.89
C ASN A 97 -4.54 -10.75 -4.86
N HIS A 98 -5.76 -10.22 -4.70
CA HIS A 98 -6.33 -9.30 -5.69
C HIS A 98 -5.49 -8.04 -5.89
N CYS A 99 -5.11 -7.36 -4.80
CA CYS A 99 -4.30 -6.15 -4.90
C CYS A 99 -2.90 -6.41 -5.47
N GLY A 100 -2.23 -7.47 -5.03
CA GLY A 100 -0.91 -7.85 -5.56
C GLY A 100 -0.92 -8.27 -7.04
N LYS A 101 -2.10 -8.62 -7.56
CA LYS A 101 -2.34 -8.85 -8.99
C LYS A 101 -2.76 -7.59 -9.75
N GLY A 102 -2.70 -6.43 -9.11
CA GLY A 102 -2.97 -5.14 -9.74
C GLY A 102 -4.41 -4.65 -9.61
N MET A 103 -5.23 -5.23 -8.72
CA MET A 103 -6.58 -4.75 -8.48
C MET A 103 -6.57 -3.48 -7.62
N VAL A 104 -6.28 -2.35 -8.29
CA VAL A 104 -6.21 -0.99 -7.73
C VAL A 104 -7.03 0.01 -8.56
N PHE A 105 -7.41 1.13 -7.93
CA PHE A 105 -8.21 2.19 -8.53
C PHE A 105 -7.75 3.57 -8.05
N ALA A 106 -7.95 4.60 -8.89
CA ALA A 106 -7.62 5.98 -8.57
C ALA A 106 -8.72 6.98 -8.96
N ILE A 107 -8.94 7.98 -8.12
CA ILE A 107 -9.74 9.17 -8.47
C ILE A 107 -8.78 10.35 -8.58
N ASN A 108 -8.88 11.11 -9.66
CA ASN A 108 -8.07 12.31 -9.93
C ASN A 108 -6.54 12.09 -9.86
N PRO A 109 -5.95 11.02 -10.44
CA PRO A 109 -4.49 10.90 -10.51
C PRO A 109 -3.87 12.09 -11.27
N THR A 110 -2.65 12.45 -10.92
CA THR A 110 -1.91 13.57 -11.55
C THR A 110 -0.77 13.06 -12.43
N ALA A 111 -0.13 13.96 -13.16
CA ALA A 111 1.08 13.64 -13.93
C ALA A 111 2.23 13.14 -13.04
N ASP A 112 2.37 13.68 -11.82
CA ASP A 112 3.43 13.30 -10.87
C ASP A 112 3.07 12.07 -10.04
N LYS A 113 1.78 11.79 -9.88
CA LYS A 113 1.25 10.60 -9.18
C LYS A 113 0.23 9.93 -10.08
N THR A 114 0.73 9.13 -11.01
CA THR A 114 -0.09 8.44 -12.00
C THR A 114 -0.70 7.15 -11.44
N PHE A 115 -1.81 6.70 -12.04
CA PHE A 115 -2.34 5.37 -11.79
C PHE A 115 -1.31 4.27 -12.06
N GLN A 116 -0.53 4.40 -13.14
CA GLN A 116 0.47 3.38 -13.50
C GLN A 116 1.51 3.19 -12.39
N MET A 117 2.01 4.29 -11.80
CA MET A 117 2.95 4.20 -10.67
C MET A 117 2.34 3.50 -9.44
N PHE A 118 1.05 3.73 -9.20
CA PHE A 118 0.33 3.08 -8.10
C PHE A 118 0.12 1.58 -8.36
N LEU A 119 -0.30 1.23 -9.57
CA LEU A 119 -0.43 -0.16 -10.05
C LEU A 119 0.90 -0.92 -9.96
N ASP A 120 1.97 -0.35 -10.51
CA ASP A 120 3.30 -0.96 -10.49
C ASP A 120 3.81 -1.17 -9.06
N THR A 121 3.50 -0.25 -8.15
CA THR A 121 3.82 -0.39 -6.73
C THR A 121 3.02 -1.52 -6.09
N ALA A 122 1.71 -1.61 -6.33
CA ALA A 122 0.86 -2.68 -5.80
C ALA A 122 1.33 -4.08 -6.23
N VAL A 123 1.68 -4.21 -7.51
CA VAL A 123 2.22 -5.46 -8.09
C VAL A 123 3.60 -5.76 -7.52
N ARG A 124 4.50 -4.77 -7.45
CA ARG A 124 5.86 -4.94 -6.92
C ARG A 124 5.85 -5.40 -5.46
N VAL A 125 4.97 -4.84 -4.64
CA VAL A 125 4.84 -5.28 -3.23
C VAL A 125 4.00 -6.56 -3.10
N ASN A 126 3.43 -7.05 -4.21
CA ASN A 126 2.67 -8.31 -4.27
C ASN A 126 1.58 -8.42 -3.19
N GLY A 127 0.92 -7.31 -2.86
CA GLY A 127 -0.11 -7.28 -1.82
C GLY A 127 0.42 -7.27 -0.39
N THR A 128 1.74 -7.26 -0.19
CA THR A 128 2.38 -7.06 1.12
C THR A 128 2.35 -5.59 1.49
N VAL A 129 2.30 -5.32 2.80
CA VAL A 129 2.30 -3.95 3.30
C VAL A 129 3.63 -3.27 2.94
N SER A 130 3.59 -2.22 2.11
CA SER A 130 4.75 -1.35 1.96
C SER A 130 4.87 -0.50 3.22
N SER A 131 5.54 -1.02 4.24
CA SER A 131 5.94 -0.24 5.41
C SER A 131 7.18 0.58 5.06
N THR A 132 7.06 1.49 4.10
CA THR A 132 8.05 2.55 3.91
C THR A 132 7.43 3.80 4.53
N PRO A 133 7.90 4.26 5.70
CA PRO A 133 7.47 5.54 6.24
C PRO A 133 7.70 6.61 5.18
N ALA A 134 6.69 7.42 4.88
CA ALA A 134 6.88 8.63 4.11
C ALA A 134 7.90 9.49 4.89
N ALA A 135 9.10 9.67 4.34
CA ALA A 135 10.09 10.55 4.93
C ALA A 135 9.55 11.99 4.87
N VAL A 136 9.04 12.49 5.99
CA VAL A 136 8.96 13.93 6.23
C VAL A 136 10.37 14.34 6.65
N GLY A 137 11.19 14.75 5.68
CA GLY A 137 12.56 15.17 5.89
C GLY A 137 12.78 16.59 5.39
N THR A 138 12.24 17.58 6.11
CA THR A 138 12.81 18.93 6.12
C THR A 138 14.18 18.86 6.78
N GLY A 139 15.19 19.38 6.09
CA GLY A 139 16.59 19.09 6.38
C GLY A 139 17.15 19.65 7.70
N THR A 140 18.27 19.08 8.11
CA THR A 140 19.56 19.79 8.25
C THR A 140 20.63 18.77 8.60
N ALA A 141 21.75 18.84 7.89
CA ALA A 141 22.95 18.07 8.20
C ALA A 141 23.56 18.55 9.53
N THR A 142 23.91 17.63 10.42
CA THR A 142 25.08 17.78 11.30
C THR A 142 25.57 16.40 11.66
N ALA A 143 26.70 16.00 11.08
CA ALA A 143 27.46 14.85 11.54
C ALA A 143 28.19 15.22 12.83
N VAL A 144 28.04 14.41 13.87
CA VAL A 144 28.98 14.36 14.99
C VAL A 144 29.30 12.90 15.29
N ALA A 145 30.53 12.52 14.99
CA ALA A 145 31.15 11.30 15.48
C ALA A 145 31.59 11.53 16.93
N THR A 146 31.27 10.60 17.83
CA THR A 146 31.83 10.61 19.18
C THR A 146 32.32 9.20 19.54
N ALA A 147 33.63 9.11 19.72
CA ALA A 147 34.37 7.92 20.10
C ALA A 147 34.02 7.49 21.54
N LEU A 148 34.05 6.17 21.79
CA LEU A 148 33.99 5.57 23.11
C LEU A 148 35.40 5.53 23.73
N PRO A 149 35.62 6.08 24.94
CA PRO A 149 36.84 5.83 25.69
C PRO A 149 36.79 4.48 26.44
N SER A 150 37.95 3.85 26.55
CA SER A 150 38.23 2.61 27.28
C SER A 150 38.59 2.85 28.76
N ALA A 151 38.57 1.74 29.53
CA ALA A 151 39.31 1.43 30.78
C ALA A 151 38.61 1.79 32.12
N VAL A 152 38.66 1.01 33.23
CA VAL A 152 39.36 -0.24 33.64
C VAL A 152 38.83 -0.76 35.01
N ALA A 153 39.03 -2.08 35.25
CA ALA A 153 39.32 -2.82 36.50
C ALA A 153 38.27 -2.90 37.64
N GLY A 154 38.04 -4.05 38.32
CA GLY A 154 38.72 -5.35 38.27
C GLY A 154 38.15 -6.36 39.29
N ALA A 155 38.95 -7.41 39.52
CA ALA A 155 38.85 -8.51 40.51
C ALA A 155 38.11 -9.80 40.08
N GLY A 156 38.89 -10.87 39.96
CA GLY A 156 38.44 -12.25 39.73
C GLY A 156 39.59 -13.09 39.23
N SER A 157 40.07 -13.99 40.09
CA SER A 157 41.33 -14.71 40.04
C SER A 157 41.25 -16.05 39.31
N GLU A 158 42.44 -16.53 38.92
CA GLU A 158 42.84 -17.94 38.69
C GLU A 158 42.66 -18.56 37.28
N ASP A 159 43.83 -18.80 36.67
CA ASP A 159 44.22 -19.83 35.70
C ASP A 159 43.23 -20.38 34.66
N CYS A 160 43.50 -20.06 33.38
CA CYS A 160 43.78 -21.10 32.39
C CYS A 160 44.59 -20.52 31.21
N LYS A 161 45.88 -20.88 31.15
CA LYS A 161 46.78 -20.58 30.04
C LYS A 161 46.34 -21.30 28.76
N CYS A 162 46.13 -20.56 27.67
CA CYS A 162 46.32 -21.05 26.31
C CYS A 162 47.10 -20.02 25.51
N GLN A 163 48.42 -20.22 25.43
CA GLN A 163 49.35 -19.42 24.65
C GLN A 163 49.11 -19.64 23.15
N CYS A 164 48.94 -18.57 22.38
CA CYS A 164 49.12 -18.59 20.94
C CYS A 164 50.62 -18.45 20.63
N PHE A 165 51.23 -19.50 20.07
CA PHE A 165 52.57 -19.44 19.49
C PHE A 165 52.44 -19.39 17.95
N CYS A 166 52.97 -18.33 17.33
CA CYS A 166 53.27 -18.29 15.89
C CYS A 166 54.56 -19.09 15.62
N PRO A 167 54.65 -19.86 14.52
CA PRO A 167 55.91 -20.44 14.09
C PRO A 167 56.66 -19.51 13.14
N THR A 168 57.93 -19.26 13.42
CA THR A 168 58.93 -18.93 12.39
C THR A 168 59.82 -20.16 12.16
N ALA A 169 60.10 -20.40 10.88
CA ALA A 169 60.78 -21.56 10.34
C ALA A 169 62.30 -21.55 10.57
N ALA A 170 62.90 -22.75 10.60
CA ALA A 170 64.27 -22.99 10.14
C ALA A 170 64.46 -24.50 9.94
N TYR A 171 64.74 -24.91 8.69
CA TYR A 171 66.01 -25.53 8.27
C TYR A 171 66.25 -25.12 6.82
#